data_AF-A0A3M1V374-F1
#
_entry.id   AF-A0A3M1V374-F1
#
_cell.length_a   1.000
_cell.length_b   1.000
_cell.length_c   1.000
_cell.angle_alpha   90.00
_cell.angle_beta   90.00
_cell.angle_gamma   90.00
#
_symmetry.space_group_name_H-M   'P 1'
#
loop_
_entity.id
_entity.type
_entity.pdbx_description
1 polymer ?
#
loop_
_entity_poly.entity_id
_entity_poly.type
_entity_poly.pdbx_seq_one_letter_code
_entity_poly.pdbx_strand_id
1 'polypeptide(L)'
;PVYDIEATAFRRAFALPDPGWMWSVDVPAFSLRFVALDLHHTRDIGTTWQSCHAYDAKSEQYRWYRRVTEQAANRRMVTLYNAQNNAVRGLAGGIWRPLLKRNVLCVAGFGHFAERAEADGVTYLNTSLIGRGDRYPDPRSKFLASEDNYVLLTATRSADGVRLVASIKSLDGRVLDSVDVTGGARQ
;
A
#
# COMPACT_ATOMS: atom_id res chain seq x y z
N PRO A 1 24.24 -6.89 -4.38
CA PRO A 1 22.94 -7.45 -3.96
C PRO A 1 22.63 -8.71 -4.76
N VAL A 2 22.08 -9.75 -4.13
CA VAL A 2 21.62 -10.97 -4.81
C VAL A 2 20.35 -10.69 -5.63
N TYR A 3 19.51 -9.78 -5.15
CA TYR A 3 18.30 -9.36 -5.85
C TYR A 3 18.59 -8.25 -6.87
N ASP A 4 17.82 -8.28 -7.95
CA ASP A 4 17.73 -7.21 -8.95
C ASP A 4 16.87 -6.07 -8.40
N ILE A 5 17.51 -5.13 -7.70
CA ILE A 5 16.84 -3.95 -7.09
C ILE A 5 16.17 -3.09 -8.16
N GLU A 6 16.73 -3.04 -9.37
CA GLU A 6 16.15 -2.29 -10.49
C GLU A 6 14.89 -2.95 -11.05
N ALA A 7 14.55 -4.18 -10.61
CA ALA A 7 13.43 -4.96 -11.09
C ALA A 7 13.41 -5.07 -12.63
N THR A 8 14.58 -5.24 -13.24
CA THR A 8 14.81 -5.20 -14.69
C THR A 8 13.90 -6.19 -15.44
N ALA A 9 13.81 -7.43 -14.97
CA ALA A 9 12.95 -8.44 -15.60
C ALA A 9 11.46 -8.06 -15.49
N PHE A 10 11.05 -7.57 -14.33
CA PHE A 10 9.66 -7.17 -14.07
C PHE A 10 9.26 -5.97 -14.92
N ARG A 11 10.09 -4.92 -14.98
CA ARG A 11 9.85 -3.71 -15.78
C ARG A 11 9.90 -3.95 -17.29
N ARG A 12 10.56 -5.03 -17.75
CA ARG A 12 10.50 -5.47 -19.16
C ARG A 12 9.16 -6.11 -19.51
N ALA A 13 8.56 -6.83 -18.57
CA ALA A 13 7.28 -7.52 -18.78
C ALA A 13 6.07 -6.58 -18.55
N PHE A 14 6.18 -5.66 -17.59
CA PHE A 14 5.11 -4.75 -17.20
C PHE A 14 5.47 -3.30 -17.53
N ALA A 15 4.69 -2.69 -18.42
CA ALA A 15 4.80 -1.26 -18.74
C ALA A 15 4.26 -0.42 -17.58
N LEU A 16 5.11 -0.13 -16.60
CA LEU A 16 4.80 0.75 -15.47
C LEU A 16 5.19 2.19 -15.77
N PRO A 17 4.52 3.20 -15.18
CA PRO A 17 4.93 4.59 -15.32
C PRO A 17 6.37 4.78 -14.85
N ASP A 18 7.16 5.56 -15.58
CA ASP A 18 8.56 5.80 -15.23
C ASP A 18 8.70 6.44 -13.83
N PRO A 19 9.71 6.02 -13.04
CA PRO A 19 10.80 5.10 -13.41
C PRO A 19 10.46 3.60 -13.33
N GLY A 20 9.23 3.22 -12.99
CA GLY A 20 8.74 1.84 -13.04
C GLY A 20 8.92 1.02 -11.76
N TRP A 21 9.81 1.42 -10.85
CA TRP A 21 9.95 0.79 -9.52
C TRP A 21 9.17 1.54 -8.42
N MET A 22 8.96 2.84 -8.61
CA MET A 22 7.96 3.64 -7.90
C MET A 22 7.14 4.40 -8.95
N TRP A 23 5.84 4.54 -8.72
CA TRP A 23 4.96 5.18 -9.71
C TRP A 23 3.68 5.70 -9.08
N SER A 24 3.01 6.61 -9.79
CA SER A 24 1.66 7.04 -9.46
C SER A 24 0.78 7.07 -10.70
N VAL A 25 -0.50 6.73 -10.54
CA VAL A 25 -1.52 6.89 -11.58
C VAL A 25 -2.76 7.55 -11.00
N ASP A 26 -3.26 8.55 -11.70
CA ASP A 26 -4.48 9.25 -11.33
C ASP A 26 -5.68 8.58 -12.02
N VAL A 27 -6.79 8.50 -11.29
CA VAL A 27 -8.11 8.18 -11.83
C VAL A 27 -9.01 9.38 -11.59
N PRO A 28 -8.94 10.42 -12.45
CA PRO A 28 -9.60 11.71 -12.20
C PRO A 28 -11.11 11.59 -12.01
N ALA A 29 -11.73 10.64 -12.71
CA ALA A 29 -13.16 10.36 -12.61
C ALA A 29 -13.61 9.96 -11.19
N PHE A 30 -12.71 9.59 -10.29
CA PHE A 30 -13.07 9.21 -8.92
C PHE A 30 -12.32 10.05 -7.86
N SER A 31 -11.59 11.08 -8.29
CA SER A 31 -10.65 11.83 -7.46
C SER A 31 -9.71 10.90 -6.69
N LEU A 32 -9.19 9.88 -7.37
CA LEU A 32 -8.28 8.89 -6.80
C LEU A 32 -6.88 9.04 -7.38
N ARG A 33 -5.88 8.77 -6.54
CA ARG A 33 -4.49 8.56 -6.94
C ARG A 33 -4.00 7.26 -6.35
N PHE A 34 -3.47 6.38 -7.19
CA PHE A 34 -2.71 5.22 -6.76
C PHE A 34 -1.23 5.58 -6.73
N VAL A 35 -0.53 5.11 -5.71
CA VAL A 35 0.91 5.28 -5.55
C VAL A 35 1.51 3.94 -5.19
N ALA A 36 2.55 3.51 -5.91
CA ALA A 36 3.32 2.33 -5.56
C ALA A 36 4.71 2.72 -5.07
N LEU A 37 5.12 2.08 -3.99
CA LEU A 37 6.42 2.23 -3.35
C LEU A 37 7.19 0.92 -3.42
N ASP A 38 8.50 1.04 -3.65
CA ASP A 38 9.44 -0.06 -3.52
C ASP A 38 9.88 -0.21 -2.06
N LEU A 39 9.05 -0.89 -1.29
CA LEU A 39 9.32 -1.27 0.10
C LEU A 39 9.17 -2.78 0.22
N HIS A 40 10.20 -3.52 -0.19
CA HIS A 40 10.27 -4.98 -0.11
C HIS A 40 11.45 -5.43 0.77
N HIS A 41 11.22 -6.35 1.71
CA HIS A 41 12.20 -6.79 2.71
C HIS A 41 13.05 -5.64 3.29
N THR A 42 12.39 -4.62 3.83
CA THR A 42 13.06 -3.39 4.28
C THR A 42 14.16 -3.60 5.33
N ARG A 43 14.15 -4.73 6.06
CA ARG A 43 15.20 -5.08 7.03
C ARG A 43 16.54 -5.45 6.39
N ASP A 44 16.56 -5.81 5.11
CA ASP A 44 17.75 -6.29 4.41
C ASP A 44 18.58 -5.14 3.78
N ILE A 45 18.20 -3.88 4.03
CA ILE A 45 18.88 -2.70 3.53
C ILE A 45 20.37 -2.70 3.91
N GLY A 46 21.25 -2.41 2.96
CA GLY A 46 22.70 -2.41 3.16
C GLY A 46 23.35 -3.80 3.26
N THR A 47 22.57 -4.88 3.13
CA THR A 47 23.07 -6.26 3.12
C THR A 47 23.13 -6.83 1.69
N THR A 48 23.70 -8.03 1.54
CA THR A 48 23.67 -8.74 0.25
C THR A 48 22.24 -9.12 -0.18
N TRP A 49 21.30 -9.20 0.75
CA TRP A 49 19.89 -9.58 0.52
C TRP A 49 18.97 -8.38 0.25
N GLN A 50 19.52 -7.17 0.12
CA GLN A 50 18.72 -5.99 -0.19
C GLN A 50 17.93 -6.19 -1.49
N SER A 51 16.60 -6.01 -1.40
CA SER A 51 15.67 -6.18 -2.52
C SER A 51 14.84 -4.94 -2.84
N CYS A 52 15.11 -3.81 -2.18
CA CYS A 52 14.46 -2.54 -2.46
C CYS A 52 15.46 -1.38 -2.46
N HIS A 53 15.03 -0.24 -2.98
CA HIS A 53 15.75 1.02 -2.92
C HIS A 53 15.77 1.59 -1.50
N ALA A 54 16.68 2.53 -1.25
CA ALA A 54 16.74 3.24 0.02
C ALA A 54 15.41 3.94 0.35
N TYR A 55 15.10 4.01 1.64
CA TYR A 55 13.87 4.63 2.17
C TYR A 55 14.14 5.65 3.29
N ASP A 56 15.40 6.03 3.51
CA ASP A 56 15.74 7.09 4.46
C ASP A 56 15.36 8.49 3.95
N ALA A 57 15.53 9.52 4.79
CA ALA A 57 15.14 10.89 4.47
C ALA A 57 15.84 11.49 3.22
N LYS A 58 17.03 10.97 2.87
CA LYS A 58 17.79 11.38 1.69
C LYS A 58 17.47 10.52 0.48
N SER A 59 16.78 9.40 0.62
CA SER A 59 16.40 8.56 -0.51
C SER A 59 15.57 9.30 -1.55
N GLU A 60 15.71 8.91 -2.80
CA GLU A 60 14.87 9.41 -3.89
C GLU A 60 13.39 9.08 -3.62
N GLN A 61 13.12 7.85 -3.20
CA GLN A 61 11.79 7.35 -2.92
C GLN A 61 11.06 8.18 -1.87
N TYR A 62 11.70 8.45 -0.73
CA TYR A 62 11.10 9.26 0.33
C TYR A 62 10.81 10.69 -0.16
N ARG A 63 11.78 11.32 -0.83
CA ARG A 63 11.64 12.68 -1.35
C ARG A 63 10.54 12.77 -2.42
N TRP A 64 10.43 11.75 -3.27
CA TRP A 64 9.37 11.64 -4.27
C TRP A 64 8.01 11.44 -3.63
N TYR A 65 7.86 10.46 -2.73
CA TYR A 65 6.59 10.18 -2.06
C TYR A 65 6.09 11.37 -1.26
N ARG A 66 6.99 12.08 -0.56
CA ARG A 66 6.67 13.34 0.10
C ARG A 66 6.06 14.34 -0.88
N ARG A 67 6.71 14.60 -2.03
CA ARG A 67 6.15 15.51 -3.06
C ARG A 67 4.79 15.03 -3.57
N VAL A 68 4.63 13.73 -3.84
CA VAL A 68 3.36 13.17 -4.35
C VAL A 68 2.23 13.36 -3.33
N THR A 69 2.51 13.16 -2.04
CA THR A 69 1.53 13.35 -0.95
C THR A 69 1.26 14.82 -0.62
N GLU A 70 2.22 15.72 -0.85
CA GLU A 70 2.05 17.18 -0.72
C GLU A 70 1.25 17.76 -1.89
N GLN A 71 1.45 17.23 -3.10
CA GLN A 71 0.75 17.64 -4.31
C GLN A 71 -0.60 16.95 -4.52
N ALA A 72 -1.05 16.13 -3.58
CA ALA A 72 -2.23 15.29 -3.74
C ALA A 72 -3.54 16.09 -3.93
N ALA A 73 -3.56 17.40 -3.71
CA ALA A 73 -4.76 18.25 -3.79
C ALA A 73 -5.94 17.60 -3.02
N ASN A 74 -7.17 17.82 -3.48
CA ASN A 74 -8.37 17.18 -2.94
C ASN A 74 -8.54 15.70 -3.40
N ARG A 75 -7.48 15.02 -3.86
CA ARG A 75 -7.54 13.61 -4.29
C ARG A 75 -7.32 12.69 -3.10
N ARG A 76 -8.03 11.57 -3.10
CA ARG A 76 -7.83 10.48 -2.14
C ARG A 76 -6.72 9.57 -2.63
N MET A 77 -5.78 9.28 -1.75
CA MET A 77 -4.61 8.47 -2.06
C MET A 77 -4.75 7.04 -1.56
N VAL A 78 -4.44 6.09 -2.44
CA VAL A 78 -4.24 4.68 -2.13
C VAL A 78 -2.78 4.33 -2.37
N THR A 79 -2.06 3.93 -1.32
CA THR A 79 -0.65 3.56 -1.44
C THR A 79 -0.46 2.05 -1.39
N LEU A 80 0.39 1.52 -2.28
CA LEU A 80 0.70 0.12 -2.46
C LEU A 80 2.18 -0.13 -2.13
N TYR A 81 2.47 -1.22 -1.41
CA TYR A 81 3.84 -1.66 -1.14
C TYR A 81 3.89 -3.16 -0.76
N ASN A 82 5.09 -3.73 -0.61
CA ASN A 82 5.27 -5.12 -0.21
C ASN A 82 6.07 -5.28 1.11
N ALA A 83 5.59 -4.65 2.18
CA ALA A 83 6.15 -4.73 3.52
C ALA A 83 5.05 -4.75 4.60
N GLN A 84 5.41 -5.18 5.82
CA GLN A 84 4.47 -5.17 6.96
C GLN A 84 4.00 -3.74 7.26
N ASN A 85 2.67 -3.55 7.35
CA ASN A 85 2.05 -2.24 7.57
C ASN A 85 2.59 -1.51 8.81
N ASN A 86 2.73 -2.22 9.94
CA ASN A 86 3.28 -1.66 11.17
C ASN A 86 4.74 -1.21 11.03
N ALA A 87 5.56 -1.98 10.32
CA ALA A 87 6.96 -1.68 10.09
C ALA A 87 7.10 -0.45 9.21
N VAL A 88 6.30 -0.35 8.13
CA VAL A 88 6.31 0.80 7.21
C VAL A 88 6.04 2.12 7.95
N ARG A 89 5.10 2.13 8.91
CA ARG A 89 4.87 3.32 9.76
C ARG A 89 6.09 3.69 10.62
N GLY A 90 6.89 2.72 11.03
CA GLY A 90 8.09 2.93 11.84
C GLY A 90 9.38 3.19 11.06
N LEU A 91 9.37 3.09 9.72
CA LEU A 91 10.59 3.17 8.92
C LEU A 91 11.35 4.48 9.11
N ALA A 92 12.68 4.36 9.09
CA ALA A 92 13.62 5.47 9.19
C ALA A 92 13.31 6.42 10.36
N GLY A 93 13.03 5.86 11.55
CA GLY A 93 12.69 6.64 12.74
C GLY A 93 11.27 7.23 12.71
N GLY A 94 10.36 6.63 11.94
CA GLY A 94 8.96 7.04 11.87
C GLY A 94 8.66 8.19 10.91
N ILE A 95 9.62 8.62 10.07
CA ILE A 95 9.44 9.73 9.12
C ILE A 95 8.39 9.45 8.03
N TRP A 96 8.04 8.18 7.82
CA TRP A 96 7.02 7.73 6.87
C TRP A 96 5.60 7.92 7.41
N ARG A 97 5.41 7.80 8.73
CA ARG A 97 4.08 7.85 9.36
C ARG A 97 3.29 9.13 9.02
N PRO A 98 3.85 10.34 9.08
CA PRO A 98 3.11 11.56 8.70
C PRO A 98 2.66 11.58 7.24
N LEU A 99 3.42 10.96 6.33
CA LEU A 99 3.07 10.88 4.91
C LEU A 99 1.95 9.85 4.69
N LEU A 100 2.05 8.68 5.35
CA LEU A 100 1.02 7.63 5.27
C LEU A 100 -0.33 8.13 5.77
N LYS A 101 -0.36 8.99 6.80
CA LYS A 101 -1.57 9.64 7.32
C LYS A 101 -2.37 10.45 6.28
N ARG A 102 -1.78 10.79 5.13
CA ARG A 102 -2.48 11.48 4.02
C ARG A 102 -3.24 10.53 3.10
N ASN A 103 -3.14 9.22 3.33
CA ASN A 103 -3.83 8.21 2.55
C ASN A 103 -5.18 7.88 3.15
N VAL A 104 -6.11 7.49 2.29
CA VAL A 104 -7.36 6.88 2.74
C VAL A 104 -7.17 5.37 2.97
N LEU A 105 -6.20 4.78 2.27
CA LEU A 105 -5.94 3.36 2.27
C LEU A 105 -4.47 3.08 1.96
N CYS A 106 -3.87 2.14 2.68
CA CYS A 106 -2.62 1.49 2.29
C CYS A 106 -2.86 -0.01 2.09
N VAL A 107 -2.26 -0.62 1.06
CA VAL A 107 -2.40 -2.05 0.75
C VAL A 107 -1.02 -2.69 0.67
N ALA A 108 -0.82 -3.74 1.46
CA ALA A 108 0.38 -4.56 1.49
C ALA A 108 0.14 -5.94 0.86
N GLY A 109 1.18 -6.49 0.23
CA GLY A 109 1.22 -7.88 -0.24
C GLY A 109 2.15 -8.80 0.56
N PHE A 110 2.68 -8.34 1.70
CA PHE A 110 3.80 -9.00 2.39
C PHE A 110 3.37 -10.24 3.18
N GLY A 111 2.26 -10.13 3.91
CA GLY A 111 1.72 -11.21 4.72
C GLY A 111 1.06 -12.28 3.87
N HIS A 112 1.31 -13.56 4.18
CA HIS A 112 0.56 -14.67 3.58
C HIS A 112 -0.76 -14.92 4.33
N PHE A 113 -1.57 -13.86 4.47
CA PHE A 113 -2.89 -13.86 5.14
C PHE A 113 -3.70 -12.63 4.72
N ALA A 114 -5.01 -12.64 4.96
CA ALA A 114 -5.87 -11.46 4.84
C ALA A 114 -5.84 -10.65 6.13
N GLU A 115 -5.67 -9.32 6.05
CA GLU A 115 -5.78 -8.45 7.21
C GLU A 115 -6.37 -7.09 6.87
N ARG A 116 -7.17 -6.55 7.79
CA ARG A 116 -7.41 -5.11 7.92
C ARG A 116 -6.95 -4.61 9.28
N ALA A 117 -6.17 -3.55 9.28
CA ALA A 117 -5.76 -2.80 10.47
C ALA A 117 -6.15 -1.32 10.33
N GLU A 118 -6.31 -0.65 11.46
CA GLU A 118 -6.67 0.78 11.50
C GLU A 118 -5.74 1.53 12.43
N ALA A 119 -4.98 2.46 11.87
CA ALA A 119 -4.03 3.27 12.62
C ALA A 119 -4.05 4.70 12.11
N ASP A 120 -4.09 5.67 13.04
CA ASP A 120 -3.93 7.10 12.73
C ASP A 120 -4.94 7.66 11.73
N GLY A 121 -6.16 7.10 11.71
CA GLY A 121 -7.22 7.48 10.78
C GLY A 121 -7.07 6.91 9.36
N VAL A 122 -6.16 5.96 9.17
CA VAL A 122 -5.90 5.29 7.89
C VAL A 122 -6.21 3.80 8.01
N THR A 123 -6.86 3.27 6.97
CA THR A 123 -7.05 1.82 6.80
C THR A 123 -5.82 1.21 6.14
N TYR A 124 -5.34 0.11 6.71
CA TYR A 124 -4.25 -0.69 6.18
C TYR A 124 -4.77 -2.08 5.87
N LEU A 125 -4.54 -2.57 4.66
CA LEU A 125 -4.89 -3.92 4.25
C LEU A 125 -3.63 -4.74 4.00
N ASN A 126 -3.73 -6.04 4.23
CA ASN A 126 -2.81 -7.02 3.67
C ASN A 126 -3.60 -8.05 2.88
N THR A 127 -3.07 -8.44 1.72
CA THR A 127 -3.70 -9.42 0.84
C THR A 127 -2.67 -10.38 0.25
N SER A 128 -3.09 -11.61 -0.03
CA SER A 128 -2.23 -12.63 -0.63
C SER A 128 -3.06 -13.69 -1.32
N LEU A 129 -2.67 -14.04 -2.55
CA LEU A 129 -3.23 -15.18 -3.29
C LEU A 129 -2.85 -16.53 -2.68
N ILE A 130 -1.86 -16.54 -1.79
CA ILE A 130 -1.46 -17.69 -0.97
C ILE A 130 -1.59 -17.24 0.48
N GLY A 131 -2.80 -17.31 1.02
CA GLY A 131 -3.20 -16.65 2.26
C GLY A 131 -3.15 -17.55 3.49
N ARG A 132 -2.48 -18.70 3.40
CA ARG A 132 -2.43 -19.75 4.44
C ARG A 132 -1.07 -19.87 5.11
N GLY A 133 -0.25 -18.84 5.05
CA GLY A 133 1.07 -18.82 5.69
C GLY A 133 1.02 -18.33 7.14
N ASP A 134 2.20 -18.11 7.70
CA ASP A 134 2.35 -17.65 9.08
C ASP A 134 1.76 -16.25 9.30
N ARG A 135 1.15 -16.07 10.47
CA ARG A 135 0.47 -14.84 10.86
C ARG A 135 1.34 -14.01 11.78
N TYR A 136 1.55 -12.76 11.40
CA TYR A 136 2.22 -11.73 12.20
C TYR A 136 1.44 -10.43 12.06
N PRO A 137 0.21 -10.38 12.61
CA PRO A 137 -0.69 -9.29 12.34
C PRO A 137 -0.19 -7.96 12.89
N ASP A 138 -0.66 -6.89 12.29
CA ASP A 138 -0.49 -5.55 12.82
C ASP A 138 -1.06 -5.48 14.26
N PRO A 139 -0.38 -4.87 15.24
CA PRO A 139 -0.94 -4.69 16.59
C PRO A 139 -2.28 -3.91 16.61
N ARG A 140 -2.61 -3.22 15.51
CA ARG A 140 -3.88 -2.51 15.31
C ARG A 140 -4.86 -3.26 14.40
N SER A 141 -4.65 -4.56 14.20
CA SER A 141 -5.53 -5.42 13.41
C SER A 141 -6.97 -5.40 13.93
N LYS A 142 -7.91 -5.33 13.00
CA LYS A 142 -9.37 -5.34 13.20
C LYS A 142 -10.04 -6.54 12.54
N PHE A 143 -9.40 -7.09 11.52
CA PHE A 143 -9.82 -8.30 10.83
C PHE A 143 -8.58 -9.08 10.40
N LEU A 144 -8.65 -10.40 10.50
CA LEU A 144 -7.54 -11.29 10.18
C LEU A 144 -8.06 -12.68 9.79
N ALA A 145 -7.70 -13.16 8.61
CA ALA A 145 -8.10 -14.48 8.12
C ALA A 145 -6.94 -15.17 7.37
N SER A 146 -6.84 -16.50 7.53
CA SER A 146 -5.87 -17.33 6.82
C SER A 146 -6.53 -17.98 5.59
N GLU A 147 -6.84 -17.14 4.61
CA GLU A 147 -7.52 -17.55 3.37
C GLU A 147 -6.87 -16.90 2.16
N ASP A 148 -6.82 -17.63 1.05
CA ASP A 148 -6.38 -17.11 -0.24
C ASP A 148 -7.34 -15.99 -0.69
N ASN A 149 -6.81 -14.80 -0.94
CA ASN A 149 -7.65 -13.60 -1.06
C ASN A 149 -7.06 -12.55 -2.00
N TYR A 150 -7.91 -11.58 -2.36
CA TYR A 150 -7.56 -10.35 -3.06
C TYR A 150 -8.33 -9.16 -2.46
N VAL A 151 -7.84 -7.95 -2.72
CA VAL A 151 -8.57 -6.70 -2.41
C VAL A 151 -9.32 -6.22 -3.64
N LEU A 152 -10.61 -5.94 -3.47
CA LEU A 152 -11.46 -5.23 -4.43
C LEU A 152 -11.73 -3.81 -3.94
N LEU A 153 -11.38 -2.82 -4.76
CA LEU A 153 -11.74 -1.43 -4.53
C LEU A 153 -12.91 -1.04 -5.42
N THR A 154 -14.02 -0.63 -4.82
CA THR A 154 -15.23 -0.18 -5.52
C THR A 154 -15.40 1.31 -5.32
N ALA A 155 -15.31 2.08 -6.41
CA ALA A 155 -15.58 3.51 -6.40
C ALA A 155 -16.93 3.79 -7.09
N THR A 156 -17.88 4.37 -6.35
CA THR A 156 -19.21 4.70 -6.86
C THR A 156 -19.41 6.19 -6.85
N ARG A 157 -19.78 6.77 -8.00
CA ARG A 157 -20.10 8.19 -8.10
C ARG A 157 -21.59 8.43 -7.81
N SER A 158 -21.90 9.46 -7.04
CA SER A 158 -23.25 9.99 -6.81
C SER A 158 -23.23 11.52 -6.85
N ALA A 159 -24.39 12.15 -6.63
CA ALA A 159 -24.51 13.60 -6.50
C ALA A 159 -23.69 14.16 -5.32
N ASP A 160 -23.53 13.38 -4.25
CA ASP A 160 -22.83 13.77 -3.01
C ASP A 160 -21.31 13.56 -3.06
N GLY A 161 -20.79 13.14 -4.21
CA GLY A 161 -19.38 12.87 -4.43
C GLY A 161 -19.11 11.42 -4.81
N VAL A 162 -17.95 10.90 -4.42
CA VAL A 162 -17.54 9.54 -4.76
C VAL A 162 -17.38 8.75 -3.48
N ARG A 163 -18.12 7.65 -3.36
CA ARG A 163 -17.96 6.65 -2.30
C ARG A 163 -16.84 5.67 -2.69
N LEU A 164 -15.98 5.31 -1.75
CA LEU A 164 -14.92 4.32 -1.95
C LEU A 164 -15.03 3.22 -0.89
N VAL A 165 -15.22 1.98 -1.33
CA VAL A 165 -15.30 0.79 -0.47
C VAL A 165 -14.14 -0.13 -0.81
N ALA A 166 -13.43 -0.60 0.22
CA ALA A 166 -12.41 -1.62 0.09
C ALA A 166 -12.92 -2.93 0.70
N SER A 167 -12.85 -4.02 -0.06
CA SER A 167 -13.27 -5.34 0.40
C SER A 167 -12.15 -6.34 0.22
N ILE A 168 -11.90 -7.17 1.23
CA ILE A 168 -11.09 -8.37 1.10
C ILE A 168 -12.03 -9.50 0.69
N LYS A 169 -11.69 -10.21 -0.39
CA LYS A 169 -12.50 -11.29 -0.93
C LYS A 169 -11.67 -12.55 -1.09
N SER A 170 -12.26 -13.70 -0.81
CA SER A 170 -11.68 -15.00 -1.17
C SER A 170 -11.68 -15.19 -2.69
N LEU A 171 -10.89 -16.14 -3.18
CA LEU A 171 -10.78 -16.42 -4.62
C LEU A 171 -12.10 -16.90 -5.25
N ASP A 172 -13.02 -17.47 -4.46
CA ASP A 172 -14.38 -17.85 -4.89
C ASP A 172 -15.36 -16.66 -4.91
N GLY A 173 -14.92 -15.46 -4.52
CA GLY A 173 -15.73 -14.24 -4.57
C GLY A 173 -16.55 -13.94 -3.32
N ARG A 174 -16.49 -14.75 -2.25
CA ARG A 174 -17.08 -14.39 -0.95
C ARG A 174 -16.34 -13.20 -0.35
N VAL A 175 -17.09 -12.30 0.29
CA VAL A 175 -16.53 -11.16 1.02
C VAL A 175 -16.09 -11.63 2.40
N LEU A 176 -14.80 -11.46 2.70
CA LEU A 176 -14.22 -11.80 3.99
C LEU A 176 -14.30 -10.62 4.96
N ASP A 177 -14.07 -9.41 4.44
CA ASP A 177 -14.14 -8.16 5.19
C ASP A 177 -14.42 -7.00 4.23
N SER A 178 -15.05 -5.93 4.72
CA SER A 178 -15.36 -4.75 3.92
C SER A 178 -15.40 -3.49 4.78
N VAL A 179 -14.86 -2.40 4.24
CA VAL A 179 -14.77 -1.11 4.93
C VAL A 179 -15.00 0.04 3.95
N ASP A 180 -15.79 1.02 4.40
CA ASP A 180 -15.97 2.28 3.68
C ASP A 180 -14.82 3.24 4.01
N VAL A 181 -14.01 3.56 3.02
CA VAL A 181 -12.83 4.44 3.15
C VAL A 181 -13.07 5.83 2.55
N THR A 182 -14.33 6.19 2.31
CA THR A 182 -14.70 7.47 1.68
C THR A 182 -14.20 8.67 2.48
N GLY A 183 -14.23 8.57 3.82
CA GLY A 183 -13.84 9.62 4.76
C GLY A 183 -12.38 9.58 5.22
N GLY A 184 -11.57 8.62 4.74
CA GLY A 184 -10.15 8.54 5.08
C GLY A 184 -9.40 9.83 4.69
N ALA A 185 -8.46 10.24 5.55
CA ALA A 185 -7.59 11.41 5.49
C ALA A 185 -8.07 12.62 4.64
N ARG A 186 -8.81 13.54 5.28
CA ARG A 186 -8.87 14.96 4.92
C ARG A 186 -8.11 15.77 5.97
N GLN A 187 -6.81 16.02 5.76
CA GLN A 187 -6.04 17.07 6.45
C GLN A 187 -5.01 17.65 5.50
#